data_AF-A0A8J4EMG9-F1
#
_entry.id   AF-A0A8J4EMG9-F1
#
_cell.length_a   1.000
_cell.length_b   1.000
_cell.length_c   1.000
_cell.angle_alpha   90.00
_cell.angle_beta   90.00
_cell.angle_gamma   90.00
#
_symmetry.space_group_name_H-M   'P 1'
#
loop_
_entity.id
_entity.type
_entity.pdbx_description
1 polymer ?
#
loop_
_entity_poly.entity_id
_entity_poly.type
_entity_poly.pdbx_seq_one_letter_code
_entity_poly.pdbx_strand_id
1 'polypeptide(L)'
;MIGGSVPLRDGDAMPLTNQQILGRAFLRPLYADPYFPDHVVDRGRAILVRLCERIEAERPSDLTALYVLTHAATDEFNALEAEFEAAGSELETTAREAIGEEFWFVASAYDFPDADAEELIATREW
;
A
#
# COMPACT_ATOMS: atom_id res chain seq x y z
N MET A 1 39.13 7.71 19.25
CA MET A 1 38.86 6.39 18.64
C MET A 1 37.58 5.87 19.30
N ILE A 2 36.42 6.01 18.65
CA ILE A 2 35.78 5.01 17.77
C ILE A 2 35.79 3.59 18.38
N GLY A 3 34.69 2.87 18.56
CA GLY A 3 33.28 3.17 18.34
C GLY A 3 32.45 2.21 19.19
N GLY A 4 31.37 2.72 19.79
CA GLY A 4 30.33 1.88 20.34
C GLY A 4 29.45 1.44 19.19
N SER A 5 29.60 0.18 18.75
CA SER A 5 28.64 -0.46 17.84
C SER A 5 27.30 -0.53 18.58
N VAL A 6 26.36 0.34 18.20
CA VAL A 6 24.96 0.18 18.59
C VAL A 6 24.40 -0.95 17.71
N PRO A 7 23.87 -2.05 18.29
CA PRO A 7 23.21 -3.06 17.49
C PRO A 7 21.89 -2.46 16.97
N LEU A 8 21.71 -2.49 15.65
CA LEU A 8 20.40 -2.24 15.04
C LEU A 8 19.46 -3.33 15.56
N ARG A 9 18.41 -2.90 16.26
CA ARG A 9 17.36 -3.77 16.77
C ARG A 9 16.46 -4.17 15.60
N ASP A 10 16.13 -5.45 15.52
CA ASP A 10 15.00 -5.93 14.74
C ASP A 10 13.72 -5.17 15.16
N GLY A 11 13.07 -4.47 14.22
CA GLY A 11 11.67 -4.03 14.38
C GLY A 11 11.36 -2.54 14.59
N ASP A 12 12.27 -1.60 14.29
CA ASP A 12 11.86 -0.19 14.13
C ASP A 12 11.30 -0.02 12.70
N ALA A 13 9.98 -0.07 12.56
CA ALA A 13 9.31 0.48 11.38
C ALA A 13 9.77 1.95 11.27
N MET A 14 10.51 2.28 10.21
CA MET A 14 10.91 3.68 10.00
C MET A 14 9.64 4.51 9.89
N PRO A 15 9.47 5.56 10.70
CA PRO A 15 8.32 6.43 10.56
C PRO A 15 8.36 7.04 9.16
N LEU A 16 7.27 6.89 8.41
CA LEU A 16 7.10 7.50 7.09
C LEU A 16 7.48 8.98 7.13
N THR A 17 8.22 9.43 6.12
CA THR A 17 8.75 10.79 6.06
C THR A 17 8.06 11.63 4.98
N ASN A 18 7.49 10.99 3.95
CA ASN A 18 6.80 11.67 2.87
C ASN A 18 5.54 12.39 3.39
N GLN A 19 5.54 13.73 3.29
CA GLN A 19 4.45 14.56 3.82
C GLN A 19 3.12 14.35 3.10
N GLN A 20 3.14 13.98 1.80
CA GLN A 20 1.91 13.69 1.06
C GLN A 20 1.27 12.40 1.58
N ILE A 21 2.08 11.38 1.85
CA ILE A 21 1.63 10.11 2.43
C ILE A 21 1.12 10.32 3.86
N LEU A 22 1.85 11.05 4.70
CA LEU A 22 1.42 11.34 6.07
C LEU A 22 0.08 12.11 6.15
N GLY A 23 -0.24 12.90 5.13
CA GLY A 23 -1.50 13.62 5.01
C GLY A 23 -2.63 12.82 4.33
N ARG A 24 -2.36 11.64 3.77
CA ARG A 24 -3.34 10.85 3.01
C ARG A 24 -4.22 10.03 3.95
N ALA A 25 -5.53 10.19 3.82
CA ALA A 25 -6.52 9.28 4.39
C ALA A 25 -6.81 8.15 3.40
N PHE A 26 -5.99 7.10 3.44
CA PHE A 26 -6.12 5.93 2.55
C PHE A 26 -7.49 5.26 2.65
N LEU A 27 -8.01 4.80 1.51
CA LEU A 27 -9.24 3.99 1.38
C LEU A 27 -10.48 4.69 1.98
N ARG A 28 -10.47 6.02 2.03
CA ARG A 28 -11.58 6.82 2.59
C ARG A 28 -12.96 6.44 2.03
N PRO A 29 -13.14 6.13 0.73
CA PRO A 29 -14.45 5.69 0.22
C PRO A 29 -14.95 4.41 0.90
N LEU A 30 -14.07 3.47 1.23
CA LEU A 30 -14.44 2.19 1.85
C LEU A 30 -14.86 2.39 3.30
N TYR A 31 -14.13 3.21 4.07
CA TYR A 31 -14.56 3.57 5.44
C TYR A 31 -15.88 4.36 5.48
N ALA A 32 -16.29 4.98 4.37
CA ALA A 32 -17.53 5.74 4.31
C ALA A 32 -18.76 4.87 3.98
N ASP A 33 -18.56 3.62 3.58
CA ASP A 33 -19.62 2.72 3.16
C ASP A 33 -19.67 1.50 4.10
N PRO A 34 -20.79 1.29 4.84
CA PRO A 34 -20.93 0.20 5.80
C PRO A 34 -20.92 -1.20 5.15
N TYR A 35 -20.97 -1.32 3.82
CA TYR A 35 -20.73 -2.58 3.13
C TYR A 35 -19.31 -3.09 3.38
N PHE A 36 -18.31 -2.20 3.49
CA PHE A 36 -16.94 -2.58 3.75
C PHE A 36 -16.66 -2.60 5.26
N PRO A 37 -16.32 -3.76 5.84
CA PRO A 37 -16.05 -3.87 7.27
C PRO A 37 -14.73 -3.17 7.64
N ASP A 38 -14.79 -2.15 8.50
CA ASP A 38 -13.63 -1.35 8.94
C ASP A 38 -12.41 -2.19 9.32
N HIS A 39 -12.61 -3.29 10.04
CA HIS A 39 -11.51 -4.15 10.50
C HIS A 39 -10.76 -4.87 9.38
N VAL A 40 -11.37 -5.07 8.20
CA VAL A 40 -10.70 -5.61 7.00
C VAL A 40 -10.12 -4.46 6.19
N VAL A 41 -10.82 -3.33 6.07
CA VAL A 41 -10.29 -2.10 5.44
C VAL A 41 -9.01 -1.62 6.13
N ASP A 42 -8.93 -1.74 7.45
CA ASP A 42 -7.73 -1.47 8.26
C ASP A 42 -6.51 -2.30 7.81
N ARG A 43 -6.73 -3.56 7.40
CA ARG A 43 -5.66 -4.41 6.87
C ARG A 43 -5.21 -3.94 5.50
N GLY A 44 -6.14 -3.54 4.63
CA GLY A 44 -5.83 -2.91 3.35
C GLY A 44 -5.02 -1.63 3.52
N ARG A 45 -5.41 -0.76 4.46
CA ARG A 45 -4.64 0.42 4.84
C ARG A 45 -3.24 0.07 5.32
N ALA A 46 -3.10 -0.99 6.13
CA ALA A 46 -1.80 -1.44 6.61
C ALA A 46 -0.88 -1.94 5.48
N ILE A 47 -1.43 -2.57 4.43
CA ILE A 47 -0.67 -2.95 3.23
C ILE A 47 -0.11 -1.70 2.53
N LEU A 48 -0.95 -0.68 2.30
CA LEU A 48 -0.52 0.58 1.68
C LEU A 48 0.55 1.32 2.48
N VAL A 49 0.44 1.32 3.80
CA VAL A 49 1.46 1.88 4.69
C VAL A 49 2.78 1.11 4.56
N ARG A 50 2.75 -0.23 4.59
CA ARG A 50 3.97 -1.05 4.39
C ARG A 50 4.59 -0.84 3.01
N LEU A 51 3.78 -0.69 1.96
CA LEU A 51 4.27 -0.34 0.62
C LEU A 51 5.06 0.98 0.67
N CYS A 52 4.50 2.01 1.31
CA CYS A 52 5.18 3.30 1.47
C CYS A 52 6.50 3.16 2.25
N GLU A 53 6.50 2.41 3.36
CA GLU A 53 7.70 2.17 4.16
C GLU A 53 8.80 1.48 3.34
N ARG A 54 8.42 0.49 2.52
CA ARG A 54 9.34 -0.19 1.60
C ARG A 54 9.87 0.73 0.53
N ILE A 55 9.04 1.58 -0.09
CA ILE A 55 9.50 2.54 -1.08
C ILE A 55 10.52 3.52 -0.47
N GLU A 56 10.27 4.04 0.74
CA GLU A 56 11.21 4.94 1.41
C GLU A 56 12.54 4.26 1.79
N ALA A 57 12.48 2.99 2.21
CA ALA A 57 13.64 2.21 2.60
C ALA A 57 14.47 1.73 1.40
N GLU A 58 13.80 1.21 0.36
CA GLU A 58 14.44 0.58 -0.80
C GLU A 58 14.80 1.61 -1.89
N ARG A 59 14.08 2.74 -1.96
CA ARG A 59 14.30 3.85 -2.91
C ARG A 59 14.43 3.37 -4.37
N PRO A 60 13.36 2.80 -4.95
CA PRO A 60 13.40 2.31 -6.32
C PRO A 60 13.87 3.41 -7.28
N SER A 61 14.78 3.06 -8.20
CA SER A 61 15.37 4.02 -9.15
C SER A 61 14.60 4.15 -10.45
N ASP A 62 13.68 3.23 -10.72
CA ASP A 62 12.90 3.14 -11.95
C ASP A 62 11.55 2.45 -11.71
N LEU A 63 10.70 2.48 -12.73
CA LEU A 63 9.37 1.87 -12.70
C LEU A 63 9.42 0.36 -12.50
N THR A 64 10.41 -0.33 -13.06
CA THR A 64 10.53 -1.78 -12.90
C THR A 64 10.75 -2.16 -11.43
N ALA A 65 11.62 -1.44 -10.74
CA ALA A 65 11.84 -1.62 -9.30
C ALA A 65 10.60 -1.24 -8.48
N LEU A 66 9.88 -0.17 -8.85
CA LEU A 66 8.62 0.20 -8.20
C LEU A 66 7.57 -0.91 -8.36
N TYR A 67 7.40 -1.46 -9.58
CA TYR A 67 6.38 -2.47 -9.86
C TYR A 67 6.58 -3.76 -9.06
N VAL A 68 7.83 -4.16 -8.79
CA VAL A 68 8.10 -5.28 -7.87
C VAL A 68 7.50 -5.04 -6.48
N LEU A 69 7.56 -3.81 -5.96
CA LEU A 69 6.99 -3.47 -4.66
C LEU A 69 5.47 -3.44 -4.71
N THR A 70 4.91 -2.87 -5.78
CA THR A 70 3.45 -2.70 -5.91
C THR A 70 2.75 -4.01 -6.22
N HIS A 71 3.36 -4.90 -7.01
CA HIS A 71 2.85 -6.26 -7.24
C HIS A 71 2.80 -7.05 -5.94
N ALA A 72 3.84 -6.98 -5.10
CA ALA A 72 3.82 -7.63 -3.79
C ALA A 72 2.67 -7.12 -2.90
N ALA A 73 2.42 -5.81 -2.89
CA ALA A 73 1.30 -5.24 -2.16
C ALA A 73 -0.06 -5.63 -2.77
N THR A 74 -0.15 -5.75 -4.10
CA THR A 74 -1.36 -6.18 -4.80
C THR A 74 -1.69 -7.64 -4.46
N ASP A 75 -0.67 -8.51 -4.39
CA ASP A 75 -0.84 -9.91 -3.96
C ASP A 75 -1.36 -10.02 -2.52
N GLU A 76 -0.93 -9.11 -1.63
CA GLU A 76 -1.50 -9.02 -0.28
C GLU A 76 -2.97 -8.57 -0.30
N PHE A 77 -3.38 -7.70 -1.22
CA PHE A 77 -4.80 -7.35 -1.41
C PHE A 77 -5.61 -8.52 -1.97
N ASN A 78 -5.07 -9.32 -2.91
CA ASN A 78 -5.73 -10.53 -3.40
C ASN A 78 -6.04 -11.49 -2.24
N ALA A 79 -5.11 -11.63 -1.28
CA ALA A 79 -5.32 -12.45 -0.09
C ALA A 79 -6.41 -11.89 0.86
N LEU A 80 -6.68 -10.58 0.83
CA LEU A 80 -7.74 -9.97 1.64
C LEU A 80 -9.15 -10.25 1.11
N GLU A 81 -9.31 -10.66 -0.14
CA GLU A 81 -10.63 -11.00 -0.72
C GLU A 81 -11.38 -12.01 0.17
N ALA A 82 -10.70 -13.09 0.56
CA ALA A 82 -11.27 -14.13 1.42
C ALA A 82 -11.72 -13.60 2.79
N GLU A 83 -11.07 -12.54 3.30
CA GLU A 83 -11.47 -11.90 4.56
C GLU A 83 -12.70 -10.99 4.39
N PHE A 84 -12.77 -10.27 3.27
CA PHE A 84 -13.98 -9.52 2.91
C PHE A 84 -15.16 -10.48 2.74
N GLU A 85 -15.00 -11.57 1.99
CA GLU A 85 -16.03 -12.60 1.81
C GLU A 85 -16.49 -13.21 3.14
N ALA A 86 -15.55 -13.56 4.03
CA ALA A 86 -15.86 -14.10 5.35
C ALA A 86 -16.63 -13.11 6.24
N ALA A 87 -16.49 -11.81 5.96
CA ALA A 87 -17.21 -10.73 6.64
C ALA A 87 -18.49 -10.28 5.91
N GLY A 88 -18.87 -10.95 4.81
CA GLY A 88 -20.07 -10.64 4.03
C GLY A 88 -19.94 -9.43 3.10
N SER A 89 -18.71 -9.13 2.67
CA SER A 89 -18.31 -8.08 1.74
C SER A 89 -17.50 -8.69 0.58
N GLU A 90 -17.04 -7.88 -0.36
CA GLU A 90 -16.20 -8.29 -1.50
C GLU A 90 -15.30 -7.12 -1.91
N LEU A 91 -14.17 -7.36 -2.57
CA LEU A 91 -13.49 -6.31 -3.34
C LEU A 91 -14.26 -6.05 -4.64
N GLU A 92 -15.46 -5.48 -4.53
CA GLU A 92 -16.24 -5.05 -5.70
C GLU A 92 -15.68 -3.75 -6.32
N THR A 93 -16.16 -3.35 -7.49
CA THR A 93 -15.83 -2.11 -8.22
C THR A 93 -15.38 -0.92 -7.35
N THR A 94 -16.13 -0.49 -6.32
CA THR A 94 -15.73 0.65 -5.48
C THR A 94 -14.41 0.38 -4.73
N ALA A 95 -14.23 -0.82 -4.19
CA ALA A 95 -12.97 -1.23 -3.57
C ALA A 95 -11.83 -1.27 -4.57
N ARG A 96 -12.08 -1.84 -5.76
CA ARG A 96 -11.10 -1.95 -6.85
C ARG A 96 -10.59 -0.58 -7.28
N GLU A 97 -11.51 0.35 -7.53
CA GLU A 97 -11.21 1.74 -7.91
C GLU A 97 -10.48 2.47 -6.79
N ALA A 98 -10.95 2.36 -5.55
CA ALA A 98 -10.30 2.99 -4.40
C ALA A 98 -8.85 2.48 -4.23
N ILE A 99 -8.63 1.17 -4.29
CA ILE A 99 -7.30 0.58 -4.18
C ILE A 99 -6.40 1.06 -5.32
N GLY A 100 -6.86 0.97 -6.57
CA GLY A 100 -6.10 1.44 -7.73
C GLY A 100 -5.71 2.92 -7.63
N GLU A 101 -6.62 3.79 -7.15
CA GLU A 101 -6.32 5.21 -6.90
C GLU A 101 -5.22 5.37 -5.85
N GLU A 102 -5.22 4.58 -4.78
CA GLU A 102 -4.16 4.67 -3.77
C GLU A 102 -2.79 4.25 -4.32
N PHE A 103 -2.72 3.21 -5.17
CA PHE A 103 -1.49 2.82 -5.82
C PHE A 103 -0.93 3.92 -6.73
N TRP A 104 -1.80 4.52 -7.55
CA TRP A 104 -1.41 5.63 -8.43
C TRP A 104 -0.96 6.86 -7.62
N PHE A 105 -1.67 7.20 -6.54
CA PHE A 105 -1.30 8.28 -5.63
C PHE A 105 0.07 8.03 -4.98
N VAL A 106 0.31 6.81 -4.48
CA VAL A 106 1.59 6.43 -3.87
C VAL A 106 2.73 6.55 -4.88
N ALA A 107 2.57 6.00 -6.10
CA ALA A 107 3.59 6.12 -7.15
C ALA A 107 3.91 7.59 -7.46
N SER A 108 2.87 8.41 -7.64
CA SER A 108 3.01 9.85 -7.91
C SER A 108 3.70 10.60 -6.76
N ALA A 109 3.39 10.26 -5.51
CA ALA A 109 3.97 10.89 -4.32
C ALA A 109 5.47 10.56 -4.15
N TYR A 110 5.96 9.48 -4.76
CA TYR A 110 7.37 9.06 -4.76
C TYR A 110 8.06 9.30 -6.11
N ASP A 111 7.66 10.35 -6.83
CA ASP A 111 8.30 10.82 -8.07
C ASP A 111 8.13 9.90 -9.30
N PHE A 112 7.06 9.07 -9.32
CA PHE A 112 6.66 8.28 -10.49
C PHE A 112 5.27 8.69 -11.04
N PRO A 113 5.07 9.95 -11.47
CA PRO A 113 3.76 10.43 -11.94
C PRO A 113 3.30 9.78 -13.25
N ASP A 114 4.24 9.25 -14.05
CA ASP A 114 3.98 8.61 -15.34
C ASP A 114 3.87 7.08 -15.22
N ALA A 115 3.79 6.53 -14.00
CA ALA A 115 3.56 5.11 -13.79
C ALA A 115 2.22 4.69 -14.42
N ASP A 116 2.22 3.54 -15.10
CA ASP A 116 0.99 2.99 -15.67
C ASP A 116 0.12 2.45 -14.53
N ALA A 117 -1.08 3.00 -14.37
CA ALA A 117 -2.00 2.63 -13.31
C ALA A 117 -2.40 1.16 -13.38
N GLU A 118 -2.51 0.58 -14.57
CA GLU A 118 -2.82 -0.84 -14.76
C GLU A 118 -1.63 -1.72 -14.37
N GLU A 119 -0.41 -1.27 -14.66
CA GLU A 119 0.81 -2.01 -14.34
C GLU A 119 1.10 -2.01 -12.84
N LEU A 120 0.81 -0.91 -12.12
CA LEU A 120 0.98 -0.83 -10.66
C LEU A 120 0.28 -1.96 -9.91
N ILE A 121 -0.87 -2.40 -10.42
CA ILE A 121 -1.72 -3.45 -9.85
C ILE A 121 -1.89 -4.64 -10.79
N ALA A 122 -0.89 -4.92 -11.64
CA ALA A 122 -1.00 -5.94 -12.70
C ALA A 122 -1.27 -7.37 -12.18
N THR A 123 -0.90 -7.67 -10.94
CA THR A 123 -1.09 -8.99 -10.32
C THR A 123 -2.46 -9.16 -9.65
N ARG A 124 -3.36 -8.18 -9.76
CA ARG A 124 -4.70 -8.27 -9.15
C ARG A 124 -5.49 -9.47 -9.70
N GLU A 125 -6.22 -10.12 -8.82
CA GLU A 125 -7.14 -11.23 -9.16
C GLU A 125 -8.61 -10.84 -9.08
N TRP A 126 -8.90 -9.60 -8.64
CA TRP A 126 -10.22 -8.98 -8.57
C TRP A 126 -10.60 -8.25 -9.86
#